data_AF-A0A6V7JD48-F1
#
_entry.id   AF-A0A6V7JD48-F1
#
_cell.length_a   1.000
_cell.length_b   1.000
_cell.length_c   1.000
_cell.angle_alpha   90.00
_cell.angle_beta   90.00
_cell.angle_gamma   90.00
#
_symmetry.space_group_name_H-M   'P 1'
#
loop_
_entity.id
_entity.type
_entity.pdbx_description
1 polymer ?
#
loop_
_entity_poly.entity_id
_entity_poly.type
_entity_poly.pdbx_seq_one_letter_code
_entity_poly.pdbx_strand_id
1 'polypeptide(L)' 'EVELENLPLKKEALRHIGLPIEIKAGFIGKVRLQIPVRQIRSASWVIAIEQLYLVAGPINLEE' A
#
# COMPACT_ATOMS: atom_id res chain seq x y z
N GLU A 1 -11.98 11.43 -8.42
CA GLU A 1 -10.85 11.25 -7.49
C GLU A 1 -11.41 10.60 -6.24
N VAL A 2 -10.67 9.66 -5.66
CA VAL A 2 -11.06 8.98 -4.42
C VAL A 2 -9.92 9.17 -3.43
N GLU A 3 -10.25 9.58 -2.21
CA GLU A 3 -9.29 9.72 -1.13
C GLU A 3 -9.69 8.81 0.04
N LEU A 4 -8.71 8.15 0.62
CA LEU A 4 -8.85 7.27 1.77
C LEU A 4 -7.82 7.72 2.81
N GLU A 5 -8.24 7.80 4.07
CA GLU A 5 -7.38 8.28 5.16
C GLU A 5 -7.35 7.26 6.29
N ASN A 6 -6.27 7.32 7.07
CA ASN A 6 -6.05 6.51 8.28
C ASN A 6 -6.21 5.00 8.03
N LEU A 7 -5.52 4.48 7.03
CA LEU A 7 -5.62 3.08 6.61
C LEU A 7 -4.64 2.19 7.40
N PRO A 8 -5.13 1.27 8.25
CA PRO A 8 -4.27 0.27 8.86
C PRO A 8 -3.77 -0.70 7.79
N LEU A 9 -2.46 -0.99 7.80
CA LEU A 9 -1.88 -1.91 6.84
C LEU A 9 -1.90 -3.34 7.37
N LYS A 10 -2.37 -4.27 6.54
CA LYS A 10 -2.30 -5.70 6.85
C LYS A 10 -0.86 -6.17 6.86
N LYS A 11 -0.52 -7.12 7.74
CA LYS A 11 0.83 -7.70 7.84
C LYS A 11 1.28 -8.34 6.53
N GLU A 12 0.32 -8.80 5.73
CA GLU A 12 0.51 -9.50 4.47
C GLU A 12 0.64 -8.54 3.27
N ALA A 13 0.42 -7.23 3.46
CA ALA A 13 0.26 -6.28 2.35
C ALA A 13 1.46 -6.19 1.40
N LEU A 14 2.68 -6.38 1.92
CA LEU A 14 3.92 -6.30 1.13
C LEU A 14 4.56 -7.67 0.86
N ARG A 15 3.91 -8.79 1.22
CA ARG A 15 4.45 -10.14 0.96
C ARG A 15 4.70 -10.38 -0.53
N HIS A 16 3.90 -9.77 -1.40
CA HIS A 16 4.03 -9.91 -2.86
C HIS A 16 5.19 -9.10 -3.48
N ILE A 17 5.90 -8.29 -2.69
CA ILE A 17 7.00 -7.44 -3.19
C ILE A 17 8.33 -8.22 -3.23
N GLY A 18 8.34 -9.49 -2.79
CA GLY A 18 9.50 -10.38 -2.90
C GLY A 18 10.66 -10.02 -1.98
N LEU A 19 10.41 -9.18 -0.96
CA LEU A 19 11.40 -8.83 0.05
C LEU A 19 11.43 -9.89 1.16
N PRO A 20 12.61 -10.28 1.67
CA PRO A 20 12.75 -11.25 2.74
C PRO A 20 12.45 -10.64 4.12
N ILE A 21 11.37 -9.87 4.22
CA ILE A 21 10.92 -9.21 5.45
C ILE A 21 9.42 -9.43 5.67
N GLU A 22 9.01 -9.43 6.92
CA GLU A 22 7.60 -9.41 7.31
C GLU A 22 7.22 -8.06 7.93
N ILE A 23 5.98 -7.63 7.71
CA ILE A 23 5.44 -6.43 8.35
C ILE A 23 4.84 -6.83 9.70
N LYS A 24 5.33 -6.22 10.77
CA LYS A 24 4.78 -6.39 12.12
C LYS A 24 3.63 -5.43 12.39
N ALA A 25 3.76 -4.19 11.90
CA ALA A 25 2.73 -3.17 11.95
C ALA A 25 2.90 -2.18 10.78
N GLY A 26 1.82 -1.56 10.34
CA GLY A 26 1.89 -0.53 9.31
C GLY A 26 0.66 0.36 9.27
N PHE A 27 0.85 1.56 8.74
CA PHE A 27 -0.18 2.58 8.64
C PHE A 27 0.07 3.45 7.41
N ILE A 28 -1.01 3.83 6.74
CA ILE A 28 -0.99 4.82 5.67
C ILE A 28 -1.90 5.98 6.09
N GLY A 29 -1.31 7.17 6.21
CA GLY A 29 -2.06 8.38 6.54
C GLY A 29 -3.09 8.72 5.46
N LYS A 30 -2.69 8.66 4.18
CA LYS A 30 -3.58 8.96 3.06
C LYS A 30 -3.21 8.22 1.78
N VAL A 31 -4.23 7.77 1.05
CA VAL A 31 -4.14 7.28 -0.33
C VAL A 31 -5.07 8.10 -1.20
N ARG A 32 -4.55 8.64 -2.31
CA ARG A 32 -5.34 9.30 -3.34
C ARG A 32 -5.29 8.50 -4.62
N LEU A 33 -6.45 8.24 -5.19
CA LEU A 33 -6.61 7.51 -6.44
C LEU A 33 -7.28 8.41 -7.47
N GLN A 34 -6.52 8.72 -8.52
CA GLN A 34 -7.00 9.46 -9.68
C GLN A 34 -7.24 8.47 -10.82
N ILE A 35 -8.48 7.97 -10.88
CA ILE A 35 -8.94 7.15 -12.00
C ILE A 35 -9.53 8.07 -13.07
N PRO A 36 -9.01 8.07 -14.31
CA PRO A 36 -9.61 8.80 -15.41
C PRO A 36 -10.83 8.05 -15.95
N VAL A 37 -11.95 8.04 -15.22
CA VAL A 37 -13.14 7.19 -15.52
C VAL A 37 -13.63 7.34 -16.97
N ARG A 38 -13.59 8.56 -17.54
CA ARG A 38 -14.00 8.83 -18.93
C ARG A 38 -12.99 8.36 -19.99
N GLN A 39 -11.75 8.11 -19.59
CA GLN A 39 -10.61 7.75 -20.46
C GLN A 39 -9.87 6.54 -19.89
N ILE A 40 -10.59 5.61 -19.25
CA ILE A 40 -10.00 4.56 -18.40
C ILE A 40 -9.06 3.60 -19.15
N ARG A 41 -9.22 3.51 -20.48
CA ARG A 41 -8.38 2.71 -21.38
C ARG A 41 -7.20 3.45 -22.00
N SER A 42 -7.20 4.78 -21.95
CA SER A 42 -6.28 5.63 -22.74
C SER A 42 -5.46 6.60 -21.90
N ALA A 43 -5.90 6.90 -20.68
CA ALA A 43 -5.21 7.79 -19.75
C ALA A 43 -4.62 7.00 -18.57
N SER A 44 -3.45 7.44 -18.11
CA SER A 44 -2.76 6.83 -16.98
C SER A 44 -3.50 7.04 -15.66
N TRP A 45 -3.43 6.04 -14.81
CA TRP A 45 -3.96 6.10 -13.45
C TRP A 45 -2.86 6.62 -12.53
N VAL A 46 -3.22 7.47 -11.56
CA VAL A 46 -2.27 7.96 -10.56
C VAL A 46 -2.73 7.50 -9.18
N ILE A 47 -1.80 6.86 -8.46
CA ILE A 47 -1.96 6.49 -7.05
C ILE A 47 -0.91 7.27 -6.27
N ALA A 48 -1.35 8.13 -5.35
CA ALA A 48 -0.47 8.83 -4.42
C ALA A 48 -0.65 8.25 -3.02
N ILE A 49 0.46 7.95 -2.36
CA ILE A 49 0.50 7.44 -0.99
C ILE A 49 1.27 8.45 -0.16
N GLU A 50 0.66 8.94 0.91
CA GLU A 50 1.27 9.89 1.83
C GLU A 50 1.35 9.27 3.22
N GLN A 51 2.44 9.56 3.94
CA GLN A 51 2.65 9.12 5.32
C GLN A 51 2.54 7.60 5.48
N LEU A 52 3.36 6.85 4.72
CA LEU A 52 3.52 5.41 4.86
C LEU A 52 4.51 5.10 5.99
N TYR A 53 4.03 4.45 7.04
CA TYR A 53 4.85 3.98 8.16
C TYR A 53 4.79 2.46 8.26
N LEU A 54 5.94 1.84 8.49
CA LEU A 54 6.09 0.38 8.57
C LEU A 54 7.07 0.02 9.68
N VAL A 55 6.73 -1.02 10.45
CA VAL A 55 7.67 -1.75 11.29
C VAL A 55 7.86 -3.12 10.65
N ALA A 56 9.07 -3.37 10.16
CA ALA A 56 9.44 -4.62 9.50
C ALA A 56 10.40 -5.43 10.36
N GLY A 57 10.36 -6.74 10.21
CA GLY A 57 11.29 -7.69 10.82
C GLY A 57 11.74 -8.77 9.84
N PRO A 58 12.72 -9.59 10.21
CA PRO A 58 13.12 -10.76 9.44
C PRO A 58 11.95 -11.75 9.32
N ILE A 59 11.80 -12.42 8.18
CA ILE A 59 10.77 -13.47 8.01
C ILE A 59 11.05 -14.62 8.99
N ASN A 60 10.03 -15.05 9.71
CA ASN A 60 10.07 -16.31 10.43
C ASN A 60 9.97 -17.48 9.43
N LEU A 61 11.02 -18.30 9.34
CA LEU A 61 11.08 -19.46 8.43
C LEU A 61 10.32 -20.69 8.97
N GLU A 62 9.80 -20.63 10.20
CA GLU A 62 9.09 -21.71 10.88
C GLU A 62 7.55 -21.59 10.82
N GLU A 63 7.03 -20.51 10.21
CA GLU A 63 5.60 -20.27 9.95
C GLU A 63 5.23 -20.59 8.49
#